data_AF-A0A326GJ91-F1
#
_entry.id   AF-A0A326GJ91-F1
#
_cell.length_a   1.000
_cell.length_b   1.000
_cell.length_c   1.000
_cell.angle_alpha   90.00
_cell.angle_beta   90.00
_cell.angle_gamma   90.00
#
_symmetry.space_group_name_H-M   'P 1'
#
loop_
_entity.id
_entity.type
_entity.pdbx_description
1 polymer ?
#
loop_
_entity_poly.entity_id
_entity_poly.type
_entity_poly.pdbx_seq_one_letter_code
_entity_poly.pdbx_strand_id
1 'polypeptide(L)'
;MIRRLLAAIGLDRQWLTLIAVGAAAAFLYVQWSRVTGQRDRALQWAEVTCAAAGTTYAASVETVDGKRVKYAAGQRCKAKVVDLAAFRTDSDSTTAATLAAAMRERDARTQSDAAHARAAAEAARAATQRMKAADAKAAPTDRVDGDWFAALNDLAGLRAPPAGR
;
A
#
# COMPACT_ATOMS: atom_id res chain seq x y z
N MET A 1 3.15 -77.56 17.91
CA MET A 1 2.27 -76.44 18.30
C MET A 1 1.85 -75.55 17.13
N ILE A 2 2.78 -75.10 16.28
CA ILE A 2 2.49 -74.25 15.10
C ILE A 2 1.46 -74.87 14.13
N ARG A 3 1.54 -76.18 13.85
CA ARG A 3 0.56 -76.91 13.01
C ARG A 3 -0.86 -76.95 13.57
N ARG A 4 -1.05 -76.94 14.91
CA ARG A 4 -2.39 -76.91 15.55
C ARG A 4 -2.99 -75.50 15.52
N LEU A 5 -2.17 -74.46 15.67
CA LEU A 5 -2.56 -73.06 15.46
C LEU A 5 -3.01 -72.80 14.01
N LEU A 6 -2.26 -73.31 13.02
CA LEU A 6 -2.63 -73.20 11.60
C LEU A 6 -3.89 -74.00 11.23
N ALA A 7 -4.14 -75.14 11.88
CA ALA A 7 -5.36 -75.94 11.66
C ALA A 7 -6.62 -75.29 12.29
N ALA A 8 -6.48 -74.65 13.47
CA ALA A 8 -7.54 -73.86 14.09
C ALA A 8 -7.91 -72.63 13.24
N ILE A 9 -6.92 -71.97 12.65
CA ILE A 9 -7.13 -70.88 11.67
C ILE A 9 -7.90 -71.37 10.43
N GLY A 10 -7.74 -72.64 10.04
CA GLY A 10 -8.46 -73.24 8.91
C GLY A 10 -9.96 -73.43 9.13
N LEU A 11 -10.39 -73.65 10.38
CA LEU A 11 -11.80 -73.81 10.78
C LEU A 11 -12.52 -72.45 10.91
N ASP A 12 -11.82 -71.41 11.34
CA ASP A 12 -12.38 -70.06 11.54
C ASP A 12 -12.05 -69.07 10.41
N ARG A 13 -11.64 -69.58 9.23
CA ARG A 13 -11.31 -68.77 8.05
C ARG A 13 -12.41 -67.77 7.68
N GLN A 14 -13.66 -68.18 7.80
CA GLN A 14 -14.82 -67.33 7.52
C GLN A 14 -14.95 -66.17 8.52
N TRP A 15 -14.59 -66.38 9.79
CA TRP A 15 -14.65 -65.33 10.79
C TRP A 15 -13.50 -64.32 10.59
N LEU A 16 -12.30 -64.81 10.27
CA LEU A 16 -11.16 -63.96 9.94
C LEU A 16 -11.38 -63.13 8.66
N THR A 17 -12.01 -63.69 7.63
CA THR A 17 -12.36 -62.91 6.43
C THR A 17 -13.41 -61.84 6.74
N LEU A 18 -14.41 -62.12 7.59
CA LEU A 18 -15.38 -61.12 8.03
C LEU A 18 -14.73 -59.98 8.81
N ILE A 19 -13.79 -60.26 9.71
CA ILE A 19 -13.03 -59.21 10.40
C ILE A 19 -12.23 -58.39 9.38
N ALA A 20 -11.52 -59.04 8.46
CA ALA A 20 -10.70 -58.34 7.48
C ALA A 20 -11.54 -57.43 6.57
N VAL A 21 -12.70 -57.89 6.12
CA VAL A 21 -13.65 -57.08 5.35
C VAL A 21 -14.22 -55.94 6.19
N GLY A 22 -14.59 -56.19 7.45
CA GLY A 22 -15.06 -55.16 8.37
C GLY A 22 -14.01 -54.06 8.62
N ALA A 23 -12.75 -54.46 8.83
CA ALA A 23 -11.64 -53.54 8.98
C ALA A 23 -11.38 -52.73 7.71
N ALA A 24 -11.43 -53.37 6.53
CA ALA A 24 -11.29 -52.69 5.25
C ALA A 24 -12.43 -51.68 4.99
N ALA A 25 -13.67 -52.06 5.28
CA ALA A 25 -14.84 -51.18 5.16
C ALA A 25 -14.74 -49.98 6.11
N ALA A 26 -14.36 -50.20 7.37
CA ALA A 26 -14.15 -49.13 8.34
C ALA A 26 -13.01 -48.18 7.89
N PHE A 27 -11.92 -48.72 7.38
CA PHE A 27 -10.82 -47.93 6.84
C PHE A 27 -11.26 -47.07 5.64
N LEU A 28 -11.94 -47.68 4.67
CA LEU A 28 -12.47 -46.96 3.50
C LEU A 28 -13.46 -45.86 3.91
N TYR A 29 -14.33 -46.14 4.88
CA TYR A 29 -15.25 -45.15 5.42
C TYR A 29 -14.54 -43.95 6.05
N VAL A 30 -13.51 -44.19 6.87
CA VAL A 30 -12.72 -43.11 7.49
C VAL A 30 -11.96 -42.31 6.44
N GLN A 31 -11.42 -42.95 5.41
CA GLN A 31 -10.75 -42.24 4.32
C GLN A 31 -11.76 -41.41 3.51
N TRP A 32 -12.94 -41.95 3.25
CA TRP A 32 -14.01 -41.23 2.57
C TRP A 32 -14.49 -40.01 3.37
N SER A 33 -14.69 -40.15 4.67
CA SER A 33 -15.12 -39.04 5.54
C SER A 33 -14.06 -37.94 5.64
N ARG A 34 -12.77 -38.30 5.63
CA ARG A 34 -11.67 -37.33 5.58
C ARG A 34 -11.64 -36.58 4.25
N VAL A 35 -11.77 -37.27 3.12
CA VAL A 35 -11.75 -36.66 1.79
C VAL A 35 -12.94 -35.72 1.60
N THR A 36 -14.13 -36.12 2.01
CA THR A 36 -15.33 -35.26 1.95
C THR A 36 -15.17 -34.04 2.85
N GLY A 37 -14.70 -34.20 4.09
CA GLY A 37 -14.43 -33.08 4.97
C GLY A 37 -13.37 -32.10 4.44
N GLN A 38 -12.32 -32.58 3.79
CA GLN A 38 -11.33 -31.70 3.13
C GLN A 38 -11.92 -30.96 1.93
N ARG A 39 -12.75 -31.63 1.13
CA ARG A 39 -13.45 -31.03 0.01
C ARG A 39 -14.39 -29.92 0.48
N ASP A 40 -15.18 -30.14 1.52
CA ASP A 40 -16.13 -29.15 2.03
C ASP A 40 -15.42 -27.93 2.60
N ARG A 41 -14.31 -28.13 3.32
CA ARG A 41 -13.46 -27.02 3.79
C ARG A 41 -12.86 -26.22 2.63
N ALA A 42 -12.42 -26.89 1.58
CA ALA A 42 -11.88 -26.22 0.40
C ALA A 42 -12.95 -25.42 -0.34
N LEU A 43 -14.18 -25.94 -0.45
CA LEU A 43 -15.32 -25.23 -1.02
C LEU A 43 -15.72 -24.03 -0.18
N GLN A 44 -15.81 -24.19 1.14
CA GLN A 44 -16.12 -23.09 2.05
C GLN A 44 -15.06 -21.98 1.97
N TRP A 45 -13.77 -22.35 1.96
CA TRP A 45 -12.69 -21.39 1.78
C TRP A 45 -12.79 -20.66 0.44
N ALA A 46 -13.12 -21.37 -0.63
CA ALA A 46 -13.31 -20.76 -1.94
C ALA A 46 -14.51 -19.80 -1.94
N GLU A 47 -15.64 -20.17 -1.34
CA GLU A 47 -16.80 -19.31 -1.21
C GLU A 47 -16.50 -18.02 -0.44
N VAL A 48 -15.81 -18.12 0.71
CA VAL A 48 -15.42 -16.95 1.51
C VAL A 48 -14.45 -16.06 0.74
N THR A 49 -13.46 -16.65 0.07
CA THR A 49 -12.47 -15.89 -0.73
C THR A 49 -13.13 -15.17 -1.90
N CYS A 50 -14.04 -15.85 -2.60
CA CYS A 50 -14.78 -15.26 -3.71
C CYS A 50 -15.72 -14.16 -3.23
N ALA A 51 -16.39 -14.36 -2.10
CA ALA A 51 -17.25 -13.34 -1.50
C ALA A 51 -16.44 -12.09 -1.11
N ALA A 52 -15.23 -12.26 -0.57
CA ALA A 52 -14.32 -11.15 -0.28
C ALA A 52 -13.87 -10.40 -1.56
N ALA A 53 -13.76 -11.11 -2.69
CA ALA A 53 -13.52 -10.52 -4.02
C ALA A 53 -14.80 -9.96 -4.69
N GLY A 54 -15.94 -9.97 -3.99
CA GLY A 54 -17.22 -9.43 -4.48
C GLY A 54 -17.93 -10.32 -5.51
N THR A 55 -17.66 -11.62 -5.53
CA THR A 55 -18.27 -12.56 -6.49
C THR A 55 -18.55 -13.93 -5.87
N THR A 56 -19.20 -14.83 -6.61
CA THR A 56 -19.56 -16.17 -6.12
C THR A 56 -18.62 -17.23 -6.66
N TYR A 57 -18.43 -18.32 -5.90
CA TYR A 57 -17.71 -19.50 -6.40
C TYR A 57 -18.56 -20.33 -7.39
N ALA A 58 -19.89 -20.23 -7.33
CA ALA A 58 -20.80 -20.98 -8.17
C ALA A 58 -20.54 -20.79 -9.68
N ALA A 59 -20.79 -21.84 -10.47
CA ALA A 59 -20.81 -21.75 -11.93
C ALA A 59 -21.89 -20.76 -12.38
N SER A 60 -21.60 -19.99 -13.43
CA SER A 60 -22.52 -18.98 -13.93
C SER A 60 -22.63 -19.04 -15.46
N VAL A 61 -23.76 -18.56 -15.97
CA VAL A 61 -23.98 -18.40 -17.40
C VAL A 61 -24.35 -16.95 -17.64
N GLU A 62 -23.55 -16.28 -18.45
CA GLU A 62 -23.73 -14.86 -18.73
C GLU A 62 -23.82 -14.65 -20.24
N THR A 63 -24.55 -13.62 -20.65
CA THR A 63 -24.64 -13.28 -22.07
C THR A 63 -23.64 -12.15 -22.33
N VAL A 64 -22.58 -12.45 -23.06
CA VAL A 64 -21.55 -11.50 -23.48
C VAL A 64 -21.70 -11.34 -24.99
N ASP A 65 -21.89 -10.10 -25.46
CA ASP A 65 -22.07 -9.79 -26.89
C ASP A 65 -23.19 -10.59 -27.57
N GLY A 66 -24.31 -10.76 -26.87
CA GLY A 66 -25.46 -11.54 -27.35
C GLY A 66 -25.27 -13.06 -27.36
N LYS A 67 -24.10 -13.57 -26.92
CA LYS A 67 -23.81 -15.01 -26.82
C LYS A 67 -23.78 -15.48 -25.37
N ARG A 68 -24.43 -16.62 -25.09
CA ARG A 68 -24.40 -17.26 -23.77
C ARG A 68 -23.05 -17.95 -23.56
N VAL A 69 -22.25 -17.43 -22.64
CA VAL A 69 -20.98 -18.02 -22.20
C VAL A 69 -21.19 -18.70 -20.86
N LYS A 70 -20.76 -19.96 -20.76
CA LYS A 70 -20.78 -20.72 -19.51
C LYS A 70 -19.41 -20.61 -18.84
N TYR A 71 -19.41 -20.23 -17.57
CA TYR A 71 -18.23 -20.19 -16.73
C TYR A 71 -18.26 -21.35 -15.76
N ALA A 72 -17.12 -22.05 -15.64
CA ALA A 72 -16.96 -23.06 -14.61
C ALA A 72 -16.94 -22.42 -13.21
N ALA A 73 -17.26 -23.21 -12.19
CA ALA A 73 -17.17 -22.78 -10.80
C ALA A 73 -15.76 -22.25 -10.49
N GLY A 74 -15.67 -21.11 -9.81
CA GLY A 74 -14.42 -20.44 -9.46
C GLY A 74 -13.72 -19.65 -10.57
N GLN A 75 -14.12 -19.80 -11.85
CA GLN A 75 -13.43 -19.11 -12.96
C GLN A 75 -13.58 -17.58 -12.89
N ARG A 76 -14.78 -17.09 -12.60
CA ARG A 76 -15.07 -15.66 -12.41
C ARG A 76 -14.37 -15.10 -11.18
N CYS A 77 -14.40 -15.86 -10.10
CA CYS A 77 -13.68 -15.54 -8.87
C CYS A 77 -12.18 -15.39 -9.08
N LYS A 78 -11.55 -16.34 -9.78
CA LYS A 78 -10.12 -16.24 -10.14
C LYS A 78 -9.82 -14.96 -10.91
N ALA A 79 -10.63 -14.63 -11.92
CA ALA A 79 -10.44 -13.40 -12.69
C ALA A 79 -10.53 -12.15 -11.79
N LYS A 80 -11.56 -12.06 -10.94
CA LYS A 80 -11.73 -10.94 -10.00
C LYS A 80 -10.60 -10.81 -8.99
N VAL A 81 -10.08 -11.92 -8.47
CA VAL A 81 -8.94 -11.92 -7.54
C VAL A 81 -7.67 -11.41 -8.25
N VAL A 82 -7.44 -11.82 -9.50
CA VAL A 82 -6.31 -11.33 -10.30
C VAL A 82 -6.45 -9.85 -10.57
N ASP A 83 -7.63 -9.38 -10.98
CA ASP A 83 -7.91 -7.96 -11.22
C ASP A 83 -7.69 -7.13 -9.95
N LEU A 84 -8.14 -7.63 -8.80
CA LEU A 84 -7.96 -6.97 -7.51
C LEU A 84 -6.47 -6.88 -7.11
N ALA A 85 -5.70 -7.94 -7.34
CA ALA A 85 -4.26 -7.96 -7.08
C ALA A 85 -3.52 -6.97 -7.99
N ALA A 86 -3.90 -6.90 -9.26
CA ALA A 86 -3.34 -5.94 -10.20
C ALA A 86 -3.68 -4.49 -9.79
N PHE A 87 -4.94 -4.23 -9.47
CA PHE A 87 -5.40 -2.91 -9.00
C PHE A 87 -4.64 -2.46 -7.74
N ARG A 88 -4.43 -3.35 -6.78
CA ARG A 88 -3.66 -3.05 -5.57
C ARG A 88 -2.22 -2.68 -5.91
N THR A 89 -1.57 -3.47 -6.76
CA THR A 89 -0.18 -3.22 -7.17
C THR A 89 -0.04 -1.88 -7.88
N ASP A 90 -0.96 -1.56 -8.79
CA ASP A 90 -0.99 -0.30 -9.51
C ASP A 90 -1.23 0.89 -8.57
N SER A 91 -2.19 0.77 -7.66
CA SER A 91 -2.51 1.79 -6.66
C SER A 91 -1.34 2.06 -5.71
N ASP A 92 -0.68 1.00 -5.23
CA ASP A 92 0.49 1.11 -4.35
C ASP A 92 1.64 1.81 -5.08
N SER A 93 1.89 1.45 -6.35
CA SER A 93 2.94 2.08 -7.16
C SER A 93 2.66 3.55 -7.46
N THR A 94 1.42 3.89 -7.80
CA THR A 94 0.99 5.27 -8.08
C THR A 94 1.08 6.12 -6.82
N THR A 95 0.60 5.60 -5.69
CA THR A 95 0.67 6.28 -4.40
C THR A 95 2.12 6.56 -3.99
N ALA A 96 3.00 5.57 -4.15
CA ALA A 96 4.42 5.74 -3.87
C ALA A 96 5.06 6.81 -4.79
N ALA A 97 4.73 6.80 -6.07
CA ALA A 97 5.21 7.80 -7.03
C ALA A 97 4.73 9.21 -6.69
N THR A 98 3.45 9.39 -6.36
CA THR A 98 2.87 10.66 -5.95
C THR A 98 3.50 11.17 -4.66
N LEU A 99 3.67 10.31 -3.66
CA LEU A 99 4.31 10.68 -2.40
C LEU A 99 5.76 11.11 -2.62
N ALA A 100 6.52 10.36 -3.41
CA ALA A 100 7.90 10.71 -3.75
C ALA A 100 7.98 12.05 -4.51
N ALA A 101 7.03 12.34 -5.41
CA ALA A 101 6.96 13.63 -6.10
C ALA A 101 6.65 14.78 -5.13
N ALA A 102 5.71 14.60 -4.21
CA ALA A 102 5.37 15.60 -3.20
C ALA A 102 6.56 15.89 -2.26
N MET A 103 7.34 14.87 -1.88
CA MET A 103 8.55 15.05 -1.08
C MET A 103 9.61 15.86 -1.84
N ARG A 104 9.88 15.54 -3.10
CA ARG A 104 10.82 16.31 -3.93
C ARG A 104 10.42 17.78 -4.07
N GLU A 105 9.14 18.05 -4.29
CA GLU A 105 8.60 19.40 -4.38
C GLU A 105 8.79 20.17 -3.06
N ARG A 106 8.50 19.53 -1.92
CA ARG A 106 8.72 20.13 -0.60
C ARG A 106 10.19 20.46 -0.37
N ASP A 107 11.09 19.55 -0.73
CA ASP A 107 12.53 19.75 -0.56
C ASP A 107 13.03 20.91 -1.44
N ALA A 108 12.55 20.99 -2.68
CA ALA A 108 12.87 22.10 -3.59
C ALA A 108 12.40 23.45 -3.04
N ARG A 109 11.16 23.53 -2.52
CA ARG A 109 10.64 24.74 -1.86
C ARG A 109 11.45 25.11 -0.63
N THR A 110 11.77 24.14 0.21
CA THR A 110 12.56 24.36 1.43
C THR A 110 13.94 24.93 1.10
N GLN A 111 14.59 24.42 0.03
CA GLN A 111 15.86 24.95 -0.45
C GLN A 111 15.74 26.38 -0.99
N SER A 112 14.67 26.67 -1.76
CA SER A 112 14.39 28.01 -2.27
C SER A 112 14.12 29.01 -1.13
N ASP A 113 13.28 28.63 -0.15
CA ASP A 113 12.98 29.44 1.02
C ASP A 113 14.23 29.70 1.87
N ALA A 114 15.09 28.70 2.05
CA ALA A 114 16.37 28.87 2.74
C ALA A 114 17.31 29.84 2.00
N ALA A 115 17.33 29.80 0.66
CA ALA A 115 18.11 30.74 -0.14
C ALA A 115 17.56 32.17 -0.02
N HIS A 116 16.24 32.35 -0.10
CA HIS A 116 15.59 33.65 0.10
C HIS A 116 15.82 34.20 1.51
N ALA A 117 15.73 33.36 2.53
CA ALA A 117 16.00 33.76 3.92
C ALA A 117 17.47 34.22 4.11
N ARG A 118 18.43 33.55 3.49
CA ARG A 118 19.84 33.96 3.51
C ARG A 118 20.05 35.30 2.82
N ALA A 119 19.50 35.47 1.62
CA ALA A 119 19.59 36.73 0.88
C ALA A 119 18.94 37.89 1.65
N ALA A 120 17.79 37.67 2.28
CA ALA A 120 17.13 38.67 3.13
C ALA A 120 17.98 39.02 4.37
N ALA A 121 18.60 38.03 5.01
CA ALA A 121 19.49 38.26 6.16
C ALA A 121 20.75 39.07 5.76
N GLU A 122 21.33 38.80 4.59
CA GLU A 122 22.47 39.56 4.06
C GLU A 122 22.07 41.00 3.73
N ALA A 123 20.94 41.21 3.06
CA ALA A 123 20.40 42.54 2.78
C ALA A 123 20.14 43.33 4.08
N ALA A 124 19.59 42.67 5.10
CA ALA A 124 19.35 43.30 6.40
C ALA A 124 20.63 43.71 7.11
N ARG A 125 21.67 42.87 7.05
CA ARG A 125 23.01 43.20 7.59
C ARG A 125 23.62 44.40 6.86
N ALA A 126 23.56 44.41 5.53
CA ALA A 126 24.08 45.51 4.71
C ALA A 126 23.33 46.83 5.00
N ALA A 127 22.01 46.80 5.08
CA ALA A 127 21.20 47.96 5.47
C ALA A 127 21.57 48.48 6.86
N THR A 128 21.71 47.59 7.85
CA THR A 128 22.13 47.95 9.21
C THR A 128 23.53 48.58 9.21
N GLN A 129 24.46 48.09 8.40
CA GLN A 129 25.80 48.70 8.27
C GLN A 129 25.74 50.11 7.65
N ARG A 130 24.89 50.33 6.63
CA ARG A 130 24.66 51.66 6.05
C ARG A 130 24.05 52.63 7.06
N MET A 131 23.07 52.20 7.85
CA MET A 131 22.48 53.01 8.92
C MET A 131 23.54 53.40 9.96
N LYS A 132 24.36 52.44 10.43
CA LYS A 132 25.47 52.72 11.36
C LYS A 132 26.49 53.72 10.80
N ALA A 133 26.80 53.62 9.50
CA ALA A 133 27.70 54.56 8.85
C ALA A 133 27.10 55.96 8.72
N ALA A 134 25.80 56.07 8.45
CA ALA A 134 25.08 57.34 8.44
C ALA A 134 25.01 57.96 9.85
N ASP A 135 24.71 57.16 10.89
CA ASP A 135 24.72 57.59 12.29
C ASP A 135 26.10 58.14 12.71
N ALA A 136 27.19 57.48 12.29
CA ALA A 136 28.55 57.93 12.58
C ALA A 136 28.88 59.29 11.93
N LYS A 137 28.31 59.59 10.75
CA LYS A 137 28.44 60.90 10.10
C LYS A 137 27.57 61.97 10.76
N ALA A 138 26.44 61.58 11.36
CA ALA A 138 25.50 62.44 12.06
C ALA A 138 25.98 62.87 13.46
N ALA A 139 26.96 62.18 14.05
CA ALA A 139 27.49 62.43 15.38
C ALA A 139 27.89 63.90 15.71
N PRO A 140 28.39 64.73 14.76
CA PRO A 140 28.71 66.13 15.03
C PRO A 140 27.50 67.07 15.03
N THR A 141 26.38 66.69 14.40
CA THR A 141 25.22 67.56 14.14
C THR A 141 23.92 67.04 14.76
N ASP A 142 23.96 65.86 15.38
CA ASP A 142 22.85 65.16 16.03
C ASP A 142 21.61 64.97 15.13
N ARG A 143 21.84 64.85 13.81
CA ARG A 143 20.81 64.70 12.78
C ARG A 143 21.21 63.65 11.76
N VAL A 144 20.41 62.59 11.65
CA VAL A 144 20.53 61.59 10.59
C VAL A 144 20.01 62.13 9.26
N ASP A 145 20.71 61.82 8.17
CA ASP A 145 20.41 62.29 6.82
C ASP A 145 19.52 61.32 6.02
N GLY A 146 19.20 61.67 4.77
CA GLY A 146 18.32 60.88 3.91
C GLY A 146 18.82 59.46 3.64
N ASP A 147 20.13 59.22 3.74
CA ASP A 147 20.73 57.89 3.54
C ASP A 147 20.31 56.90 4.62
N TRP A 148 20.07 57.38 5.84
CA TRP A 148 19.55 56.56 6.94
C TRP A 148 18.13 56.07 6.67
N PHE A 149 17.24 56.96 6.20
CA PHE A 149 15.86 56.61 5.85
C PHE A 149 15.76 55.73 4.61
N ALA A 150 16.66 55.94 3.63
CA ALA A 150 16.76 55.06 2.47
C ALA A 150 17.16 53.63 2.88
N ALA A 151 18.14 53.49 3.78
CA ALA A 151 18.56 52.19 4.30
C ALA A 151 17.45 51.49 5.13
N LEU A 152 16.65 52.24 5.89
CA LEU A 152 15.50 51.71 6.63
C LEU A 152 14.37 51.26 5.69
N ASN A 153 14.07 52.03 4.64
CA ASN A 153 13.07 51.64 3.64
C ASN A 153 13.49 50.38 2.87
N ASP A 154 14.76 50.27 2.49
CA ASP A 154 15.32 49.06 1.88
C ASP A 154 15.17 47.84 2.81
N LEU A 155 15.41 48.01 4.11
CA LEU A 155 15.25 46.96 5.13
C LEU A 155 13.78 46.52 5.29
N ALA A 156 12.84 47.47 5.22
CA ALA A 156 11.41 47.21 5.30
C ALA A 156 10.81 46.64 4.00
N GLY A 157 11.62 46.50 2.93
CA GLY A 157 11.16 46.03 1.62
C GLY A 157 10.33 47.06 0.85
N LEU A 158 10.30 48.31 1.30
CA LEU A 158 9.65 49.42 0.61
C LEU A 158 10.61 49.91 -0.47
N ARG A 159 10.34 49.56 -1.73
CA ARG A 159 11.10 50.11 -2.87
C ARG A 159 11.07 51.64 -2.79
N ALA A 160 12.26 52.24 -2.90
CA ALA A 160 12.38 53.68 -3.07
C ALA A 160 11.46 54.14 -4.22
N PRO A 161 10.69 55.23 -4.06
CA PRO A 161 9.92 55.78 -5.16
C PRO A 161 10.87 56.04 -6.33
N PRO A 162 10.48 55.70 -7.58
CA PRO A 162 11.32 55.99 -8.73
C PRO A 162 11.64 57.49 -8.71
N ALA A 163 12.94 57.81 -8.81
CA ALA A 163 13.42 59.19 -8.81
C ALA A 163 12.71 59.95 -9.95
N GLY A 164 11.66 60.68 -9.57
CA GLY A 164 10.88 61.50 -10.47
C GLY A 164 11.46 62.90 -10.51
N ARG A 165 12.15 63.19 -11.62
CA ARG A 165 12.55 64.51 -12.17
C ARG A 165 13.49 65.38 -11.35
#